data_AF-A0A2D5X8N0-F1
#
_entry.id   AF-A0A2D5X8N0-F1
#
_cell.length_a   1.000
_cell.length_b   1.000
_cell.length_c   1.000
_cell.angle_alpha   90.00
_cell.angle_beta   90.00
_cell.angle_gamma   90.00
#
_symmetry.space_group_name_H-M   'P 1'
#
loop_
_entity.id
_entity.type
_entity.pdbx_description
1 polymer ?
#
loop_
_entity_poly.entity_id
_entity_poly.type
_entity_poly.pdbx_seq_one_letter_code
_entity_poly.pdbx_strand_id
1 'polypeptide(L)'
;MDIAGVKTQDYQLAYRLIQALRTTGIRPVQLSPDDPVPASMPIWFGTPSEVESVRDPRGIGCTIENLDAAITAAILGTSESINHIIFGVDPGPRPGLAWVSRTRLLGSMQLESVDETVNMIDSILADLRPIGHTVRIGDGSKTISCRLVNVCLARGHIVEVVDERRTSMGSRHSHAASAARIAQKKGKQVVKKIQLDPSEGEIKEIQRRSRSTSGGRVTIPKSLAKAVAVGRMDIHEAVQRHGNLGEFKHVS
;
A
#
# COMPACT_ATOMS: atom_id res chain seq x y z
N MET A 1 0.66 -14.29 -12.56
CA MET A 1 -0.06 -15.48 -13.04
C MET A 1 -1.03 -14.96 -14.07
N ASP A 2 -0.78 -15.31 -15.33
CA ASP A 2 -1.34 -14.56 -16.47
C ASP A 2 -2.37 -15.40 -17.24
N ILE A 3 -2.41 -16.71 -16.97
CA ILE A 3 -3.38 -17.68 -17.50
C ILE A 3 -3.87 -18.60 -16.39
N ALA A 4 -5.11 -19.07 -16.46
CA ALA A 4 -5.68 -20.10 -15.57
C ALA A 4 -6.53 -21.11 -16.36
N GLY A 5 -6.51 -22.37 -15.94
CA GLY A 5 -7.39 -23.41 -16.47
C GLY A 5 -8.79 -23.34 -15.87
N VAL A 6 -9.82 -23.59 -16.66
CA VAL A 6 -11.19 -23.87 -16.19
C VAL A 6 -11.54 -25.27 -16.65
N LYS A 7 -11.57 -26.23 -15.74
CA LYS A 7 -11.83 -27.65 -16.00
C LYS A 7 -12.98 -28.11 -15.11
N THR A 8 -14.20 -27.97 -15.62
CA THR A 8 -15.41 -28.39 -14.91
C THR A 8 -16.51 -28.76 -15.90
N GLN A 9 -17.32 -29.74 -15.52
CA GLN A 9 -18.57 -30.11 -16.19
C GLN A 9 -19.74 -29.22 -15.75
N ASP A 10 -19.59 -28.45 -14.67
CA ASP A 10 -20.58 -27.47 -14.24
C ASP A 10 -20.51 -26.21 -15.14
N TYR A 11 -21.43 -26.12 -16.09
CA TYR A 11 -21.51 -25.00 -17.03
C TYR A 11 -21.73 -23.64 -16.34
N GLN A 12 -22.47 -23.61 -15.23
CA GLN A 12 -22.76 -22.37 -14.52
C GLN A 12 -21.51 -21.87 -13.81
N LEU A 13 -20.77 -22.76 -13.16
CA LEU A 13 -19.47 -22.46 -12.56
C LEU A 13 -18.46 -22.03 -13.61
N ALA A 14 -18.36 -22.75 -14.73
CA ALA A 14 -17.44 -22.43 -15.83
C ALA A 14 -17.67 -21.01 -16.37
N TYR A 15 -18.93 -20.64 -16.65
CA TYR A 15 -19.27 -19.31 -17.14
C TYR A 15 -18.86 -18.21 -16.15
N ARG A 16 -19.18 -18.40 -14.86
CA ARG A 16 -18.85 -17.44 -13.80
C ARG A 16 -17.35 -17.28 -13.60
N LEU A 17 -16.59 -18.38 -13.60
CA LEU A 17 -15.13 -18.36 -13.53
C LEU A 17 -14.51 -17.62 -14.71
N ILE A 18 -14.97 -17.89 -15.94
CA ILE A 18 -14.45 -17.21 -17.14
C ILE A 18 -14.64 -15.69 -17.04
N GLN A 19 -15.81 -15.24 -16.58
CA GLN A 19 -16.06 -13.81 -16.40
C GLN A 19 -15.17 -13.20 -15.30
N ALA A 20 -15.12 -13.83 -14.13
CA ALA A 20 -14.35 -13.32 -13.00
C ALA A 20 -12.83 -13.29 -13.26
N LEU A 21 -12.29 -14.31 -13.93
CA LEU A 21 -10.89 -14.36 -14.33
C LEU A 21 -10.53 -13.22 -15.31
N ARG A 22 -11.40 -12.93 -16.28
CA ARG A 22 -11.19 -11.81 -17.21
C ARG A 22 -11.20 -10.46 -16.49
N THR A 23 -12.14 -10.23 -15.58
CA THR A 23 -12.22 -9.00 -14.79
C THR A 23 -10.98 -8.78 -13.92
N THR A 24 -10.35 -9.87 -13.46
CA THR A 24 -9.12 -9.82 -12.66
C THR A 24 -7.83 -9.78 -13.49
N GLY A 25 -7.93 -9.70 -14.82
CA GLY A 25 -6.79 -9.60 -15.75
C GLY A 25 -6.12 -10.94 -16.07
N ILE A 26 -6.70 -12.06 -15.70
CA ILE A 26 -6.18 -13.40 -15.95
C ILE A 26 -6.85 -13.97 -17.20
N ARG A 27 -6.07 -14.54 -18.13
CA ARG A 27 -6.64 -15.17 -19.32
C ARG A 27 -7.18 -16.56 -18.99
N PRO A 28 -8.51 -16.81 -19.04
CA PRO A 28 -9.05 -18.15 -18.82
C PRO A 28 -8.75 -19.04 -20.03
N VAL A 29 -8.40 -20.29 -19.78
CA VAL A 29 -8.23 -21.36 -20.76
C VAL A 29 -9.18 -22.49 -20.37
N GLN A 30 -10.18 -22.74 -21.20
CA GLN A 30 -11.13 -23.83 -20.96
C GLN A 30 -10.44 -25.16 -21.29
N LEU A 31 -10.52 -26.12 -20.38
CA LEU A 31 -9.93 -27.44 -20.50
C LEU A 31 -11.06 -28.48 -20.58
N SER A 32 -10.86 -29.52 -21.39
CA SER A 32 -11.79 -30.64 -21.42
C SER A 32 -11.80 -31.38 -20.07
N PRO A 33 -12.97 -31.77 -19.54
CA PRO A 33 -13.07 -32.58 -18.31
C PRO A 33 -12.37 -33.94 -18.40
N ASP A 34 -12.24 -34.51 -19.59
CA ASP A 34 -11.66 -35.84 -19.78
C ASP A 34 -10.14 -35.80 -20.06
N ASP A 35 -9.62 -34.65 -20.49
CA ASP A 35 -8.20 -34.51 -20.82
C ASP A 35 -7.34 -34.21 -19.58
N PRO A 36 -6.10 -34.71 -19.51
CA PRO A 36 -5.19 -34.34 -18.43
C PRO A 36 -4.89 -32.82 -18.46
N VAL A 37 -4.69 -32.24 -17.28
CA VAL A 37 -4.31 -30.83 -17.16
C VAL A 37 -2.90 -30.63 -17.73
N PRO A 38 -2.72 -29.76 -18.75
CA PRO A 38 -1.42 -29.55 -19.36
C PRO A 38 -0.34 -29.18 -18.34
N ALA A 39 0.89 -29.68 -18.51
CA ALA A 39 2.02 -29.35 -17.64
C ALA A 39 2.33 -27.84 -17.63
N SER A 40 2.07 -27.16 -18.75
CA SER A 40 2.20 -25.70 -18.89
C SER A 40 1.14 -24.90 -18.14
N MET A 41 0.09 -25.56 -17.61
CA MET A 41 -0.97 -24.89 -16.88
C MET A 41 -0.51 -24.65 -15.43
N PRO A 42 -0.39 -23.38 -14.99
CA PRO A 42 0.10 -23.09 -13.64
C PRO A 42 -0.90 -23.52 -12.57
N ILE A 43 -2.18 -23.22 -12.78
CA ILE A 43 -3.30 -23.63 -11.92
C ILE A 43 -4.56 -23.84 -12.75
N TRP A 44 -5.53 -24.54 -12.19
CA TRP A 44 -6.85 -24.71 -12.79
C TRP A 44 -7.95 -24.74 -11.73
N PHE A 45 -9.15 -24.32 -12.12
CA PHE A 45 -10.33 -24.28 -11.28
C PHE A 45 -11.34 -25.34 -11.71
N GLY A 46 -12.01 -25.94 -10.73
CA GLY A 46 -13.13 -26.85 -10.91
C GLY A 46 -13.98 -26.91 -9.64
N THR A 47 -15.03 -27.73 -9.64
CA THR A 47 -15.74 -28.02 -8.39
C THR A 47 -14.81 -28.76 -7.41
N PRO A 48 -15.05 -28.68 -6.08
CA PRO A 48 -14.25 -29.40 -5.09
C PRO A 48 -14.11 -30.90 -5.40
N SER A 49 -15.20 -31.55 -5.79
CA SER A 49 -15.21 -32.98 -6.15
C SER A 49 -14.37 -33.29 -7.39
N GLU A 50 -14.41 -32.43 -8.42
CA GLU A 50 -13.60 -32.61 -9.64
C GLU A 50 -12.10 -32.46 -9.33
N VAL A 51 -11.74 -31.46 -8.53
CA VAL A 51 -10.35 -31.24 -8.11
C VAL A 51 -9.82 -32.42 -7.29
N GLU A 52 -10.62 -32.91 -6.34
CA GLU A 52 -10.27 -34.08 -5.54
C GLU A 52 -10.08 -35.35 -6.40
N SER A 53 -10.91 -35.52 -7.44
CA SER A 53 -10.84 -36.67 -8.34
C SER A 53 -9.55 -36.71 -9.18
N VAL A 54 -9.06 -35.55 -9.61
CA VAL A 54 -7.87 -35.42 -10.47
C VAL A 54 -6.57 -35.52 -9.65
N ARG A 55 -6.63 -35.22 -8.33
CA ARG A 55 -5.48 -35.27 -7.40
C ARG A 55 -4.26 -34.46 -7.86
N ASP A 56 -4.50 -33.36 -8.57
CA ASP A 56 -3.47 -32.42 -9.00
C ASP A 56 -3.33 -31.28 -7.97
N PRO A 57 -2.14 -31.05 -7.37
CA PRO A 57 -1.94 -30.00 -6.38
C PRO A 57 -2.17 -28.58 -6.94
N ARG A 58 -2.22 -28.41 -8.25
CA ARG A 58 -2.51 -27.14 -8.94
C ARG A 58 -4.01 -26.85 -9.06
N GLY A 59 -4.86 -27.81 -8.68
CA GLY A 59 -6.30 -27.69 -8.75
C GLY A 59 -6.86 -26.90 -7.57
N ILE A 60 -7.78 -25.97 -7.87
CA ILE A 60 -8.44 -25.12 -6.88
C ILE A 60 -9.94 -25.38 -6.94
N GLY A 61 -10.46 -26.00 -5.88
CA GLY A 61 -11.87 -26.27 -5.74
C GLY A 61 -12.63 -25.00 -5.39
N CYS A 62 -13.69 -24.68 -6.16
CA CYS A 62 -14.54 -23.53 -5.90
C CYS A 62 -16.01 -23.81 -6.26
N THR A 63 -16.90 -23.06 -5.62
CA THR A 63 -18.34 -23.01 -5.90
C THR A 63 -18.70 -21.60 -6.38
N ILE A 64 -19.94 -21.39 -6.83
CA ILE A 64 -20.42 -20.09 -7.27
C ILE A 64 -20.37 -19.06 -6.12
N GLU A 65 -20.57 -19.49 -4.89
CA GLU A 65 -20.62 -18.61 -3.72
C GLU A 65 -19.22 -18.14 -3.28
N ASN A 66 -18.17 -18.93 -3.56
CA ASN A 66 -16.81 -18.66 -3.08
C ASN A 66 -15.80 -18.38 -4.21
N LEU A 67 -16.26 -18.23 -5.45
CA LEU A 67 -15.40 -18.09 -6.63
C LEU A 67 -14.42 -16.90 -6.51
N ASP A 68 -14.88 -15.76 -5.98
CA ASP A 68 -14.05 -14.56 -5.84
C ASP A 68 -12.95 -14.77 -4.81
N ALA A 69 -13.28 -15.45 -3.71
CA ALA A 69 -12.31 -15.81 -2.68
C ALA A 69 -11.31 -16.84 -3.21
N ALA A 70 -11.76 -17.84 -3.99
CA ALA A 70 -10.89 -18.84 -4.60
C ALA A 70 -9.95 -18.23 -5.64
N ILE A 71 -10.44 -17.35 -6.51
CA ILE A 71 -9.62 -16.61 -7.48
C ILE A 71 -8.62 -15.71 -6.75
N THR A 72 -9.06 -15.02 -5.70
CA THR A 72 -8.17 -14.18 -4.87
C THR A 72 -7.08 -15.04 -4.23
N ALA A 73 -7.43 -16.15 -3.59
CA ALA A 73 -6.48 -17.08 -3.01
C ALA A 73 -5.52 -17.65 -4.06
N ALA A 74 -6.00 -17.97 -5.26
CA ALA A 74 -5.20 -18.44 -6.37
C ALA A 74 -4.19 -17.40 -6.89
N ILE A 75 -4.62 -16.14 -6.98
CA ILE A 75 -3.76 -14.99 -7.32
C ILE A 75 -2.66 -14.81 -6.28
N LEU A 76 -3.02 -14.98 -5.00
CA LEU A 76 -2.10 -14.86 -3.88
C LEU A 76 -1.17 -16.09 -3.78
N GLY A 77 -1.65 -17.25 -4.22
CA GLY A 77 -1.00 -18.57 -4.22
C GLY A 77 -1.66 -19.53 -3.23
N THR A 78 -2.16 -20.67 -3.71
CA THR A 78 -2.59 -21.78 -2.84
C THR A 78 -1.35 -22.44 -2.24
N SER A 79 -1.19 -22.28 -0.93
CA SER A 79 -0.15 -22.91 -0.11
C SER A 79 1.30 -22.56 -0.48
N GLU A 80 1.61 -21.28 -0.51
CA GLU A 80 2.87 -20.73 -0.02
C GLU A 80 2.67 -19.23 -0.07
N SER A 81 2.17 -18.67 1.05
CA SER A 81 2.29 -17.28 1.52
C SER A 81 2.40 -16.16 0.49
N ILE A 82 1.85 -14.99 0.82
CA ILE A 82 2.40 -13.77 0.22
C ILE A 82 3.88 -13.71 0.69
N ASN A 83 4.80 -14.23 -0.13
CA ASN A 83 6.18 -14.44 0.30
C ASN A 83 6.81 -13.09 0.66
N HIS A 84 6.45 -12.06 -0.09
CA HIS A 84 6.94 -10.71 0.15
C HIS A 84 5.96 -9.64 -0.32
N ILE A 85 5.56 -8.74 0.58
CA ILE A 85 4.82 -7.52 0.22
C ILE A 85 5.77 -6.35 0.09
N ILE A 86 5.61 -5.57 -0.96
CA ILE A 86 6.30 -4.29 -1.09
C ILE A 86 5.28 -3.17 -0.94
N PHE A 87 5.44 -2.37 0.10
CA PHE A 87 4.71 -1.13 0.29
C PHE A 87 5.47 -0.01 -0.42
N GLY A 88 4.82 0.74 -1.30
CA GLY A 88 5.32 1.99 -1.83
C GLY A 88 4.63 3.16 -1.15
N VAL A 89 5.41 4.13 -0.70
CA VAL A 89 4.92 5.33 -0.01
C VAL A 89 5.36 6.58 -0.77
N ASP A 90 4.38 7.31 -1.30
CA ASP A 90 4.54 8.64 -1.90
C ASP A 90 4.49 9.69 -0.78
N PRO A 91 5.62 10.33 -0.43
CA PRO A 91 5.71 11.22 0.70
C PRO A 91 5.01 12.55 0.43
N GLY A 92 4.27 13.05 1.41
CA GLY A 92 3.61 14.35 1.33
C GLY A 92 2.78 14.65 2.58
N PRO A 93 2.14 15.83 2.66
CA PRO A 93 1.24 16.17 3.74
C PRO A 93 0.14 15.13 3.99
N ARG A 94 -0.28 14.47 2.91
CA ARG A 94 -1.22 13.34 2.90
C ARG A 94 -0.60 12.19 2.09
N PRO A 95 0.18 11.31 2.74
CA PRO A 95 0.97 10.30 2.04
C PRO A 95 0.09 9.37 1.20
N GLY A 96 0.58 9.00 0.01
CA GLY A 96 -0.01 7.93 -0.78
C GLY A 96 0.61 6.60 -0.39
N LEU A 97 -0.20 5.57 -0.17
CA LEU A 97 0.23 4.20 0.12
C LEU A 97 -0.25 3.26 -0.98
N ALA A 98 0.62 2.36 -1.44
CA ALA A 98 0.27 1.24 -2.29
C ALA A 98 1.01 -0.01 -1.82
N TRP A 99 0.42 -1.18 -1.97
CA TRP A 99 1.08 -2.44 -1.65
C TRP A 99 0.96 -3.43 -2.80
N VAL A 100 2.08 -4.08 -3.11
CA VAL A 100 2.23 -4.95 -4.27
C VAL A 100 2.85 -6.28 -3.85
N SER A 101 2.53 -7.34 -4.58
CA SER A 101 3.19 -8.64 -4.47
C SER A 101 3.66 -9.08 -5.85
N ARG A 102 4.96 -9.43 -5.96
CA ARG A 102 5.71 -9.74 -7.19
C ARG A 102 5.71 -8.58 -8.21
N THR A 103 4.57 -8.31 -8.83
CA THR A 103 4.33 -7.20 -9.77
C THR A 103 2.89 -6.68 -9.75
N ARG A 104 2.00 -7.30 -8.95
CA ARG A 104 0.57 -6.99 -8.93
C ARG A 104 0.25 -5.99 -7.83
N LEU A 105 -0.50 -4.95 -8.17
CA LEU A 105 -1.09 -4.02 -7.21
C LEU A 105 -2.22 -4.72 -6.45
N LEU A 106 -2.07 -4.86 -5.14
CA LEU A 106 -3.07 -5.44 -4.25
C LEU A 106 -4.03 -4.37 -3.73
N GLY A 107 -3.55 -3.15 -3.54
CA GLY A 107 -4.38 -2.01 -3.20
C GLY A 107 -3.57 -0.72 -3.06
N SER A 108 -4.31 0.38 -2.89
CA SER A 108 -3.75 1.72 -2.69
C SER A 108 -4.74 2.63 -1.99
N MET A 109 -4.23 3.59 -1.23
CA MET A 109 -5.05 4.62 -0.56
C MET A 109 -4.23 5.89 -0.29
N GLN A 110 -4.92 6.96 0.10
CA GLN A 110 -4.31 8.19 0.60
C GLN A 110 -4.61 8.34 2.09
N LEU A 111 -3.61 8.73 2.87
CA LEU A 111 -3.68 8.87 4.32
C LEU A 111 -3.50 10.33 4.72
N GLU A 112 -3.89 10.68 5.94
CA GLU A 112 -3.83 12.05 6.45
C GLU A 112 -2.51 12.37 7.17
N SER A 113 -1.74 11.36 7.57
CA SER A 113 -0.48 11.57 8.29
C SER A 113 0.56 10.46 8.10
N VAL A 114 1.79 10.76 8.51
CA VAL A 114 2.89 9.77 8.60
C VAL A 114 2.55 8.63 9.55
N ASP A 115 2.04 8.95 10.74
CA ASP A 115 1.75 7.96 11.77
C ASP A 115 0.60 7.03 11.35
N GLU A 116 -0.44 7.59 10.73
CA GLU A 116 -1.53 6.81 10.14
C GLU A 116 -1.03 5.90 9.01
N THR A 117 -0.11 6.38 8.18
CA THR A 117 0.47 5.56 7.11
C THR A 117 1.19 4.33 7.68
N VAL A 118 1.98 4.50 8.74
CA VAL A 118 2.67 3.36 9.36
C VAL A 118 1.70 2.44 10.10
N ASN A 119 0.69 2.99 10.79
CA ASN A 119 -0.38 2.19 11.39
C ASN A 119 -1.10 1.34 10.34
N MET A 120 -1.37 1.90 9.17
CA MET A 120 -2.05 1.18 8.09
C MET A 120 -1.19 0.05 7.53
N ILE A 121 0.13 0.27 7.40
CA ILE A 121 1.07 -0.80 7.03
C ILE A 121 1.00 -1.95 8.04
N ASP A 122 1.02 -1.65 9.34
CA ASP A 122 0.90 -2.67 10.39
C ASP A 122 -0.42 -3.44 10.32
N SER A 123 -1.54 -2.74 10.13
CA SER A 123 -2.86 -3.38 9.96
C SER A 123 -2.87 -4.33 8.76
N ILE A 124 -2.37 -3.88 7.60
CA ILE A 124 -2.30 -4.71 6.39
C ILE A 124 -1.40 -5.93 6.60
N LEU A 125 -0.29 -5.79 7.32
CA LEU A 125 0.58 -6.91 7.65
C LEU A 125 -0.08 -7.91 8.60
N ALA A 126 -0.86 -7.44 9.58
CA ALA A 126 -1.59 -8.29 10.51
C ALA A 126 -2.70 -9.10 9.80
N ASP A 127 -3.35 -8.49 8.81
CA ASP A 127 -4.40 -9.13 8.02
C ASP A 127 -3.83 -10.14 7.01
N LEU A 128 -2.77 -9.77 6.28
CA LEU A 128 -2.23 -10.56 5.18
C LEU A 128 -1.18 -11.60 5.61
N ARG A 129 -0.52 -11.39 6.75
CA ARG A 129 0.53 -12.27 7.33
C ARG A 129 1.55 -12.79 6.30
N PRO A 130 2.25 -11.91 5.56
CA PRO A 130 3.26 -12.34 4.60
C PRO A 130 4.51 -12.91 5.28
N ILE A 131 5.32 -13.70 4.55
CA ILE A 131 6.63 -14.18 5.07
C ILE A 131 7.60 -13.00 5.29
N GLY A 132 7.54 -12.00 4.41
CA GLY A 132 8.38 -10.82 4.49
C GLY A 132 7.72 -9.59 3.90
N HIS A 133 8.32 -8.43 4.17
CA HIS A 133 7.90 -7.18 3.57
C HIS A 133 9.03 -6.17 3.43
N THR A 134 8.82 -5.19 2.56
CA THR A 134 9.69 -4.03 2.41
C THR A 134 8.84 -2.77 2.26
N VAL A 135 9.22 -1.71 2.96
CA VAL A 135 8.61 -0.38 2.82
C VAL A 135 9.55 0.50 1.99
N ARG A 136 9.14 0.81 0.77
CA ARG A 136 9.81 1.71 -0.17
C ARG A 136 9.22 3.10 -0.03
N ILE A 137 10.07 4.08 0.29
CA ILE A 137 9.65 5.46 0.53
C ILE A 137 10.33 6.33 -0.52
N GLY A 138 9.54 7.14 -1.24
CA GLY A 138 10.07 8.12 -2.17
C GLY A 138 10.90 9.21 -1.49
N ASP A 139 11.76 9.92 -2.23
CA ASP A 139 12.60 11.02 -1.73
C ASP A 139 12.03 12.43 -2.05
N GLY A 140 10.82 12.51 -2.61
CA GLY A 140 10.22 13.75 -3.12
C GLY A 140 9.92 14.82 -2.06
N SER A 141 9.65 14.44 -0.81
CA SER A 141 9.44 15.38 0.30
C SER A 141 10.42 15.09 1.43
N LYS A 142 11.57 15.79 1.46
CA LYS A 142 12.73 15.42 2.30
C LYS A 142 12.37 15.18 3.77
N THR A 143 11.72 16.12 4.45
CA THR A 143 11.41 15.97 5.89
C THR A 143 10.40 14.87 6.15
N ILE A 144 9.36 14.76 5.32
CA ILE A 144 8.30 13.76 5.47
C ILE A 144 8.83 12.35 5.17
N SER A 145 9.65 12.21 4.13
CA SER A 145 10.32 10.96 3.76
C SER A 145 11.22 10.48 4.90
N CYS A 146 12.05 11.38 5.45
CA CYS A 146 12.91 11.04 6.59
C CYS A 146 12.09 10.66 7.83
N ARG A 147 10.93 11.28 8.05
CA ARG A 147 10.02 10.89 9.14
C ARG A 147 9.45 9.49 8.93
N LEU A 148 8.90 9.21 7.74
CA LEU A 148 8.40 7.88 7.39
C LEU A 148 9.49 6.83 7.60
N VAL A 149 10.70 7.08 7.11
CA VAL A 149 11.85 6.17 7.32
C VAL A 149 12.09 5.94 8.81
N ASN A 150 12.17 7.00 9.61
CA ASN A 150 12.46 6.88 11.04
C ASN A 150 11.37 6.15 11.82
N VAL A 151 10.10 6.38 11.51
CA VAL A 151 8.96 5.72 12.18
C VAL A 151 8.92 4.25 11.76
N CYS A 152 9.06 3.93 10.47
CA CYS A 152 9.12 2.56 9.99
C CYS A 152 10.29 1.77 10.59
N LEU A 153 11.49 2.36 10.66
CA LEU A 153 12.65 1.73 11.30
C LEU A 153 12.41 1.51 12.80
N ALA A 154 11.77 2.44 13.49
CA ALA A 154 11.43 2.29 14.90
C ALA A 154 10.41 1.17 15.16
N ARG A 155 9.55 0.86 14.17
CA ARG A 155 8.63 -0.30 14.20
C ARG A 155 9.24 -1.59 13.68
N GLY A 156 10.53 -1.60 13.36
CA GLY A 156 11.24 -2.81 12.92
C GLY A 156 10.96 -3.20 11.46
N HIS A 157 10.43 -2.30 10.63
CA HIS A 157 10.25 -2.57 9.21
C HIS A 157 11.57 -2.52 8.43
N ILE A 158 11.63 -3.30 7.35
CA ILE A 158 12.70 -3.20 6.35
C ILE A 158 12.39 -2.02 5.44
N VAL A 159 13.27 -1.01 5.42
CA VAL A 159 13.03 0.25 4.70
C VAL A 159 14.03 0.45 3.57
N GLU A 160 13.51 0.87 2.41
CA GLU A 160 14.31 1.36 1.29
C GLU A 160 13.87 2.78 0.90
N VAL A 161 14.82 3.62 0.51
CA VAL A 161 14.54 4.94 -0.07
C VAL A 161 14.69 4.88 -1.59
N VAL A 162 13.70 5.40 -2.31
CA VAL A 162 13.61 5.40 -3.76
C VAL A 162 13.85 6.81 -4.29
N ASP A 163 14.74 6.94 -5.29
CA ASP A 163 15.03 8.20 -5.97
C ASP A 163 13.93 8.51 -7.02
N GLU A 164 13.23 9.62 -6.82
CA GLU A 164 12.14 10.10 -7.66
C GLU A 164 12.57 11.13 -8.71
N ARG A 165 13.84 11.56 -8.72
CA ARG A 165 14.34 12.65 -9.57
C ARG A 165 14.33 12.32 -11.07
N ARG A 166 14.20 11.03 -11.44
CA ARG A 166 14.08 10.59 -12.83
C ARG A 166 12.63 10.53 -13.35
N THR A 167 11.67 11.09 -12.63
CA THR A 167 10.23 10.98 -12.96
C THR A 167 9.52 12.33 -13.10
N SER A 168 10.11 13.29 -13.82
CA SER A 168 9.41 14.51 -14.29
C SER A 168 8.57 14.28 -15.56
N MET A 169 8.42 13.04 -16.02
CA MET A 169 7.53 12.68 -17.12
C MET A 169 6.19 12.17 -16.56
N GLY A 170 5.20 13.05 -16.49
CA GLY A 170 3.81 12.64 -16.69
C GLY A 170 2.87 12.75 -15.48
N SER A 171 2.06 13.81 -15.56
CA SER A 171 0.68 13.97 -15.09
C SER A 171 0.36 14.04 -13.59
N ARG A 172 -0.41 15.10 -13.30
CA ARG A 172 -1.04 15.51 -12.04
C ARG A 172 -2.03 14.50 -11.42
N HIS A 173 -2.04 13.22 -11.79
CA HIS A 173 -3.21 12.38 -11.50
C HIS A 173 -2.87 11.14 -10.68
N SER A 174 -3.38 11.18 -9.44
CA SER A 174 -3.44 10.14 -8.41
C SER A 174 -2.15 9.82 -7.65
N HIS A 175 -2.10 10.23 -6.38
CA HIS A 175 -1.07 9.80 -5.40
C HIS A 175 -0.93 8.27 -5.31
N ALA A 176 -2.01 7.53 -5.56
CA ALA A 176 -1.98 6.07 -5.62
C ALA A 176 -1.07 5.55 -6.76
N ALA A 177 -1.06 6.22 -7.91
CA ALA A 177 -0.19 5.84 -9.03
C ALA A 177 1.29 6.10 -8.71
N SER A 178 1.59 7.20 -8.02
CA SER A 178 2.95 7.49 -7.53
C SER A 178 3.43 6.45 -6.53
N ALA A 179 2.61 6.13 -5.52
CA ALA A 179 2.91 5.11 -4.53
C ALA A 179 3.15 3.74 -5.17
N ALA A 180 2.32 3.33 -6.15
CA ALA A 180 2.52 2.08 -6.87
C ALA A 180 3.84 2.05 -7.68
N ARG A 181 4.23 3.18 -8.31
CA ARG A 181 5.53 3.29 -9.00
C ARG A 181 6.70 3.20 -8.02
N ILE A 182 6.59 3.83 -6.85
CA ILE A 182 7.60 3.74 -5.78
C ILE A 182 7.74 2.28 -5.33
N ALA A 183 6.63 1.56 -5.16
CA ALA A 183 6.64 0.14 -4.80
C ALA A 183 7.40 -0.72 -5.83
N GLN A 184 7.36 -0.37 -7.11
CA GLN A 184 8.00 -1.16 -8.18
C GLN A 184 9.49 -0.83 -8.39
N LYS A 185 9.93 0.38 -8.06
CA LYS A 185 11.32 0.80 -8.25
C LYS A 185 12.24 0.16 -7.19
N LYS A 186 13.48 -0.13 -7.57
CA LYS A 186 14.52 -0.54 -6.62
C LYS A 186 14.93 0.65 -5.74
N GLY A 187 14.89 0.47 -4.43
CA GLY A 187 15.38 1.48 -3.48
C GLY A 187 16.77 1.15 -2.92
N LYS A 188 17.29 2.07 -2.10
CA LYS A 188 18.50 1.87 -1.30
C LYS A 188 18.08 1.57 0.13
N GLN A 189 18.52 0.43 0.66
CA GLN A 189 18.20 0.04 2.03
C GLN A 189 18.75 1.05 3.03
N VAL A 190 17.94 1.41 4.02
CA VAL A 190 18.33 2.27 5.14
C VAL A 190 18.22 1.46 6.42
N VAL A 191 19.26 1.49 7.25
CA VAL A 191 19.32 0.75 8.53
C VAL A 191 19.52 1.66 9.74
N LYS A 192 19.71 2.96 9.52
CA LYS A 192 19.91 3.96 10.59
C LYS A 192 18.91 5.08 10.44
N LYS A 193 18.49 5.64 11.58
CA LYS A 193 17.64 6.82 11.60
C LYS A 193 18.34 7.98 10.90
N ILE A 194 17.55 8.76 10.16
CA ILE A 194 17.99 9.94 9.43
C ILE A 194 17.73 11.17 10.29
N GLN A 195 18.69 12.09 10.34
CA GLN A 195 18.52 13.36 11.03
C GLN A 195 17.48 14.22 10.30
N LEU A 196 16.51 14.73 11.05
CA LEU A 196 15.48 15.62 10.53
C LEU A 196 15.92 17.07 10.65
N ASP A 197 16.08 17.73 9.51
CA ASP A 197 16.32 19.17 9.44
C ASP A 197 15.33 19.80 8.44
N PRO A 198 14.16 20.25 8.92
CA PRO A 198 13.17 20.90 8.08
C PRO A 198 13.69 22.21 7.50
N SER A 199 13.49 22.39 6.20
CA SER A 199 13.81 23.64 5.50
C SER A 199 12.89 24.79 5.93
N GLU A 200 13.35 26.02 5.72
CA GLU A 200 12.52 27.21 5.95
C GLU A 200 11.22 27.19 5.12
N GLY A 201 11.26 26.63 3.92
CA GLY A 201 10.08 26.47 3.06
C GLY A 201 9.04 25.53 3.68
N GLU A 202 9.48 24.38 4.20
CA GLU A 202 8.59 23.42 4.87
C GLU A 202 7.99 24.01 6.15
N ILE A 203 8.78 24.74 6.94
CA ILE A 203 8.29 25.43 8.14
C ILE A 203 7.21 26.45 7.75
N LYS A 204 7.46 27.30 6.74
CA LYS A 204 6.47 28.28 6.27
C LYS A 204 5.19 27.62 5.78
N GLU A 205 5.30 26.49 5.09
CA GLU A 205 4.14 25.74 4.61
C GLU A 205 3.30 25.18 5.78
N ILE A 206 3.94 24.67 6.84
CA ILE A 206 3.23 24.23 8.05
C ILE A 206 2.53 25.40 8.75
N GLN A 207 3.16 26.57 8.84
CA GLN A 207 2.53 27.78 9.37
C GLN A 207 1.33 28.22 8.52
N ARG A 208 1.43 28.14 7.20
CA ARG A 208 0.31 28.40 6.28
C ARG A 208 -0.83 27.42 6.53
N ARG A 209 -0.54 26.13 6.66
CA ARG A 209 -1.52 25.09 6.99
C ARG A 209 -2.18 25.33 8.35
N SER A 210 -1.43 25.75 9.38
CA SER A 210 -2.01 26.02 10.70
C SER A 210 -3.06 27.13 10.64
N ARG A 211 -2.80 28.15 9.81
CA ARG A 211 -3.76 29.23 9.54
C ARG A 211 -5.00 28.71 8.83
N SER A 212 -4.86 27.84 7.84
CA SER A 212 -6.00 27.20 7.18
C SER A 212 -6.82 26.32 8.14
N THR A 213 -6.18 25.48 8.94
CA THR A 213 -6.83 24.59 9.92
C THR A 213 -7.61 25.35 10.98
N SER A 214 -7.14 26.53 11.38
CA SER A 214 -7.81 27.40 12.36
C SER A 214 -8.89 28.32 11.76
N GLY A 215 -9.22 28.16 10.47
CA GLY A 215 -10.17 29.04 9.77
C GLY A 215 -9.65 30.47 9.62
N GLY A 216 -8.33 30.65 9.53
CA GLY A 216 -7.67 31.95 9.33
C GLY A 216 -7.09 32.59 10.58
N ARG A 217 -7.37 32.04 11.77
CA ARG A 217 -7.18 32.72 13.08
C ARG A 217 -5.80 32.56 13.69
N VAL A 218 -5.14 31.42 13.49
CA VAL A 218 -3.92 31.06 14.23
C VAL A 218 -2.80 30.67 13.26
N THR A 219 -1.72 31.46 13.27
CA THR A 219 -0.45 31.08 12.64
C THR A 219 0.53 30.68 13.72
N ILE A 220 0.92 29.41 13.79
CA ILE A 220 1.80 28.93 14.85
C ILE A 220 3.23 29.48 14.69
N PRO A 221 3.97 29.74 15.79
CA PRO A 221 5.36 30.16 15.74
C PRO A 221 6.27 29.08 15.14
N LYS A 222 7.43 29.52 14.64
CA LYS A 222 8.45 28.65 13.98
C LYS A 222 8.86 27.44 14.83
N SER A 223 8.94 27.60 16.16
CA SER A 223 9.27 26.50 17.08
C SER A 223 8.22 25.39 17.08
N LEU A 224 6.94 25.74 17.11
CA LEU A 224 5.84 24.77 17.01
C LEU A 224 5.76 24.18 15.60
N ALA A 225 5.94 24.99 14.56
CA ALA A 225 6.00 24.48 13.19
C ALA A 225 7.14 23.47 13.00
N LYS A 226 8.31 23.71 13.61
CA LYS A 226 9.43 22.74 13.62
C LYS A 226 9.07 21.48 14.38
N ALA A 227 8.39 21.59 15.53
CA ALA A 227 7.93 20.43 16.30
C ALA A 227 6.94 19.57 15.51
N VAL A 228 5.99 20.19 14.80
CA VAL A 228 5.07 19.51 13.87
C VAL A 228 5.85 18.87 12.72
N ALA A 229 6.79 19.60 12.12
CA ALA A 229 7.59 19.14 10.99
C ALA A 229 8.34 17.85 11.33
N VAL A 230 8.90 17.74 12.54
CA VAL A 230 9.65 16.57 12.99
C VAL A 230 8.80 15.49 13.66
N GLY A 231 7.48 15.70 13.77
CA GLY A 231 6.54 14.71 14.33
C GLY A 231 6.52 14.61 15.84
N ARG A 232 6.88 15.69 16.56
CA ARG A 232 6.75 15.75 18.03
C ARG A 232 5.34 16.12 18.50
N MET A 233 4.52 16.64 17.59
CA MET A 233 3.13 17.03 17.84
C MET A 233 2.36 17.11 16.53
N ASP A 234 1.04 17.01 16.62
CA ASP A 234 0.15 17.23 15.47
C ASP A 234 -0.12 18.73 15.24
N ILE A 235 -0.54 19.09 14.02
CA ILE A 235 -0.86 20.47 13.68
C ILE A 235 -2.06 21.01 14.47
N HIS A 236 -3.07 20.18 14.76
CA HIS A 236 -4.22 20.56 15.57
C HIS A 236 -3.80 20.83 17.01
N GLU A 237 -2.95 19.96 17.58
CA GLU A 237 -2.36 20.15 18.91
C GLU A 237 -1.55 21.45 18.98
N ALA A 238 -0.73 21.72 17.96
CA ALA A 238 0.06 22.95 17.87
C ALA A 238 -0.81 24.21 17.80
N VAL A 239 -1.90 24.17 17.02
CA VAL A 239 -2.87 25.27 16.90
C VAL A 239 -3.58 25.50 18.23
N GLN A 240 -4.07 24.45 18.90
CA GLN A 240 -4.75 24.55 20.18
C GLN A 240 -3.83 25.10 21.27
N ARG A 241 -2.60 24.56 21.35
CA ARG A 241 -1.59 25.02 22.30
C ARG A 241 -1.25 26.50 22.12
N HIS A 242 -1.14 26.96 20.88
CA HIS A 242 -0.87 28.37 20.61
C HIS A 242 -2.08 29.27 20.86
N GLY A 243 -3.29 28.82 20.51
CA GLY A 243 -4.54 29.54 20.74
C GLY A 243 -4.76 29.83 22.22
N ASN A 244 -4.60 28.82 23.09
CA ASN A 244 -4.75 29.00 24.53
C ASN A 244 -3.71 29.98 25.10
N LEU A 245 -2.47 29.96 24.61
CA LEU A 245 -1.41 30.92 25.02
C LEU A 245 -1.72 32.38 24.62
N GLY A 246 -2.55 32.59 23.59
CA GLY A 246 -3.02 33.91 23.17
C GLY A 246 -4.11 34.47 24.10
N GLU A 247 -5.01 33.61 24.59
CA GLU A 247 -6.07 34.01 25.52
C GLU A 247 -5.51 34.46 26.88
N PHE A 248 -4.49 33.78 27.41
CA PHE A 248 -3.84 34.18 28.66
C PHE A 248 -3.12 35.54 28.58
N LYS A 249 -2.73 36.01 27.39
CA LYS A 249 -2.08 37.32 27.21
C LYS A 249 -3.06 38.49 27.14
N HIS A 250 -4.37 38.23 27.00
CA HIS A 250 -5.40 39.27 26.91
C HIS A 250 -6.16 39.47 28.23
N VAL A 251 -5.81 38.74 29.30
CA VAL A 251 -6.45 38.81 30.64
C VAL A 251 -5.46 39.35 31.69
N SER A 252 -4.39 40.03 31.27
CA SER A 252 -3.36 40.62 32.16
C SER A 252 -3.25 42.13 31.96
#